data_AF-A0A7S3ZWG8-F1
#
_entry.id   AF-A0A7S3ZWG8-F1
#
_cell.length_a   1.000
_cell.length_b   1.000
_cell.length_c   1.000
_cell.angle_alpha   90.00
_cell.angle_beta   90.00
_cell.angle_gamma   90.00
#
_symmetry.space_group_name_H-M   'P 1'
#
loop_
_entity.id
_entity.type
_entity.pdbx_description
1 polymer ?
#
loop_
_entity_poly.entity_id
_entity_poly.type
_entity_poly.pdbx_seq_one_letter_code
_entity_poly.pdbx_strand_id
1 'polypeptide(L)'
;MHADRPSTDGDHVALVQCAAAGVGPIRRLAEDNGGEVSRVINAEDAPRPMYEFGWNHTTLHCRRKDKSTTYLQSVLEPDKALELVQKVQDEFDSSELLQHLECVRFGGKVGFASLALLWPSTHERLHEILAWHEANGMPIFNPHTEVLEDGGMKQTDFAQLGFKARADPGGVLNPGKMRAWDEQRATTEEAADPRGSFAASYRLADTSSLQDEDVSTKKRSRYWAEWKTTDFAGTDLSEAVAILPLAATEPHGPHLPLGVDAMHNKALLDRALKRLPDHILALALPPLDIGASGEHSRFAGNLDLSVDTASRLWRDLGRCVARTGLRKLILYNSHGGNQALAEVVARQLRLEHDLLCVLACNLNFSADEEAVQVFPQEELMYGIHGGALETSLMLHLKPDLVDLSAAKDFASRAARMPPATRNQLRMHAPGFSTKCGWLSHDLNASGVVGNAREAAADHGRALADLAVANLVELVTEVHEARVEDVLGNEVESPHRGPPVDASS
;
A
#
# COMPACT_ATOMS: atom_id res chain seq x y z
N MET A 1 33.50 23.42 2.34
CA MET A 1 34.79 23.07 1.70
C MET A 1 35.39 21.90 2.47
N HIS A 2 35.98 20.96 1.73
CA HIS A 2 36.57 19.67 2.14
C HIS A 2 35.55 18.56 2.47
N ALA A 3 35.56 17.38 1.85
CA ALA A 3 36.57 16.70 1.05
C ALA A 3 36.01 16.31 -0.32
N ASP A 4 36.76 16.53 -1.39
CA ASP A 4 36.63 15.82 -2.67
C ASP A 4 37.94 15.05 -2.82
N ARG A 5 38.18 14.08 -1.93
CA ARG A 5 39.24 13.10 -2.16
C ARG A 5 38.63 12.02 -3.05
N PRO A 6 39.01 11.90 -4.34
CA PRO A 6 38.62 10.75 -5.14
C PRO A 6 39.17 9.49 -4.46
N SER A 7 38.36 8.43 -4.43
CA SER A 7 38.80 7.13 -3.93
C SER A 7 40.04 6.68 -4.69
N THR A 8 41.08 6.27 -3.97
CA THR A 8 42.31 5.72 -4.51
C THR A 8 42.26 4.19 -4.52
N ASP A 9 43.11 3.56 -5.35
CA ASP A 9 43.27 2.10 -5.33
C ASP A 9 43.64 1.65 -3.91
N GLY A 10 42.82 0.76 -3.34
CA GLY A 10 42.94 0.28 -1.96
C GLY A 10 41.89 0.85 -0.98
N ASP A 11 41.10 1.86 -1.36
CA ASP A 11 40.04 2.38 -0.51
C ASP A 11 38.83 1.41 -0.46
N HIS A 12 38.32 1.12 0.74
CA HIS A 12 37.03 0.47 0.93
C HIS A 12 35.92 1.53 0.91
N VAL A 13 35.03 1.47 -0.09
CA VAL A 13 34.02 2.50 -0.33
C VAL A 13 32.63 2.00 0.06
N ALA A 14 31.93 2.78 0.88
CA ALA A 14 30.51 2.59 1.16
C ALA A 14 29.68 3.68 0.47
N LEU A 15 28.67 3.28 -0.31
CA LEU A 15 27.67 4.18 -0.88
C LEU A 15 26.44 4.21 0.02
N VAL A 16 26.04 5.40 0.48
CA VAL A 16 24.93 5.54 1.45
C VAL A 16 23.91 6.56 0.96
N GLN A 17 22.66 6.11 0.77
CA GLN A 17 21.53 6.99 0.50
C GLN A 17 20.83 7.32 1.81
N CYS A 18 20.65 8.62 2.08
CA CYS A 18 19.98 9.08 3.29
C CYS A 18 19.16 10.33 3.00
N ALA A 19 18.21 10.64 3.88
CA ALA A 19 17.57 11.95 3.88
C ALA A 19 18.60 13.04 4.20
N ALA A 20 18.38 14.28 3.75
CA ALA A 20 19.30 15.40 3.96
C ALA A 20 19.69 15.59 5.45
N ALA A 21 18.74 15.38 6.37
CA ALA A 21 18.97 15.45 7.81
C ALA A 21 19.92 14.34 8.34
N GLY A 22 20.07 13.23 7.61
CA GLY A 22 20.92 12.10 7.96
C GLY A 22 22.41 12.29 7.65
N VAL A 23 22.78 13.30 6.84
CA VAL A 23 24.17 13.55 6.44
C VAL A 23 25.07 13.83 7.65
N GLY A 24 24.59 14.61 8.62
CA GLY A 24 25.32 14.91 9.86
C GLY A 24 25.61 13.66 10.68
N PRO A 25 24.59 12.88 11.08
CA PRO A 25 24.77 11.59 11.77
C PRO A 25 25.69 10.60 11.03
N ILE A 26 25.60 10.50 9.71
CA ILE A 26 26.45 9.61 8.92
C ILE A 26 27.91 10.07 8.93
N ARG A 27 28.14 11.38 8.81
CA ARG A 27 29.50 11.94 8.92
C ARG A 27 30.12 11.60 10.26
N ARG A 28 29.35 11.79 11.33
CA ARG A 28 29.79 11.44 12.68
C ARG A 28 30.09 9.94 12.82
N LEU A 29 29.21 9.09 12.29
CA LEU A 29 29.40 7.64 12.31
C LEU A 29 30.66 7.21 11.56
N ALA A 30 30.95 7.81 10.40
CA ALA A 30 32.19 7.56 9.67
C ALA A 30 33.41 7.95 10.51
N GLU A 31 33.43 9.16 11.08
CA GLU A 31 34.52 9.65 11.93
C GLU A 31 34.75 8.76 13.16
N ASP A 32 33.68 8.37 13.85
CA ASP A 32 33.75 7.51 15.03
C ASP A 32 34.31 6.10 14.71
N ASN A 33 34.29 5.69 13.44
CA ASN A 33 34.83 4.41 12.95
C ASN A 33 36.09 4.57 12.08
N GLY A 34 36.76 5.74 12.13
CA GLY A 34 38.01 5.99 11.39
C GLY A 34 37.84 6.11 9.87
N GLY A 35 36.61 6.28 9.39
CA GLY A 35 36.28 6.58 8.01
C GLY A 35 36.12 8.08 7.75
N GLU A 36 35.98 8.43 6.48
CA GLU A 36 35.76 9.81 6.02
C GLU A 36 34.61 9.87 5.01
N VAL A 37 33.77 10.89 5.10
CA VAL A 37 32.75 11.17 4.06
C VAL A 37 33.43 11.91 2.90
N SER A 38 33.77 11.16 1.85
CA SER A 38 34.53 11.65 0.70
C SER A 38 33.72 12.44 -0.33
N ARG A 39 32.40 12.23 -0.42
CA ARG A 39 31.52 12.97 -1.34
C ARG A 39 30.08 12.93 -0.86
N VAL A 40 29.39 14.07 -0.91
CA VAL A 40 27.94 14.17 -0.70
C VAL A 40 27.34 14.83 -1.94
N ILE A 41 26.37 14.15 -2.56
CA ILE A 41 25.70 14.62 -3.77
C ILE A 41 24.20 14.63 -3.48
N ASN A 42 23.50 15.71 -3.82
CA ASN A 42 22.04 15.72 -3.78
C ASN A 42 21.50 14.74 -4.84
N ALA A 43 20.37 14.11 -4.55
CA ALA A 43 19.79 13.13 -5.47
C ALA A 43 19.49 13.73 -6.87
N GLU A 44 19.13 15.02 -6.93
CA GLU A 44 18.87 15.76 -8.17
C GLU A 44 20.13 16.03 -9.01
N ASP A 45 21.28 16.13 -8.36
CA ASP A 45 22.58 16.39 -8.99
C ASP A 45 23.34 15.09 -9.32
N ALA A 46 22.83 13.95 -8.87
CA ALA A 46 23.46 12.66 -9.08
C ALA A 46 23.31 12.23 -10.56
N PRO A 47 24.40 11.84 -11.24
CA PRO A 47 24.33 11.43 -12.65
C PRO A 47 23.51 10.16 -12.86
N ARG A 48 23.36 9.36 -11.80
CA ARG A 48 22.50 8.16 -11.73
C ARG A 48 21.99 7.97 -10.29
N PRO A 49 20.77 7.46 -10.10
CA PRO A 49 20.27 7.06 -8.78
C PRO A 49 21.14 5.98 -8.13
N MET A 50 21.16 5.92 -6.79
CA MET A 50 22.03 4.98 -6.06
C MET A 50 21.72 3.51 -6.39
N TYR A 51 20.45 3.17 -6.63
CA TYR A 51 20.05 1.81 -6.97
C TYR A 51 20.66 1.30 -8.30
N GLU A 52 21.18 2.19 -9.16
CA GLU A 52 21.93 1.79 -10.37
C GLU A 52 23.33 1.24 -10.06
N PHE A 53 23.79 1.35 -8.81
CA PHE A 53 25.10 0.87 -8.36
C PHE A 53 25.01 -0.26 -7.34
N GLY A 54 23.81 -0.79 -7.12
CA GLY A 54 23.58 -1.95 -6.26
C GLY A 54 23.16 -3.18 -7.05
N TRP A 55 23.15 -4.34 -6.39
CA TRP A 55 22.68 -5.61 -6.93
C TRP A 55 23.38 -5.97 -8.25
N ASN A 56 22.65 -6.61 -9.17
CA ASN A 56 23.18 -7.03 -10.47
C ASN A 56 23.46 -5.86 -11.43
N HIS A 57 23.11 -4.61 -11.08
CA HIS A 57 23.47 -3.46 -11.91
C HIS A 57 24.98 -3.25 -11.89
N THR A 58 25.65 -3.46 -10.75
CA THR A 58 27.12 -3.42 -10.64
C THR A 58 27.78 -4.42 -11.59
N THR A 59 27.26 -5.65 -11.65
CA THR A 59 27.68 -6.65 -12.63
C THR A 59 27.53 -6.17 -14.07
N LEU A 60 26.39 -5.55 -14.41
CA LEU A 60 26.17 -4.99 -15.74
C LEU A 60 27.17 -3.86 -16.06
N HIS A 61 27.45 -3.00 -15.07
CA HIS A 61 28.44 -1.94 -15.18
C HIS A 61 29.85 -2.47 -15.45
N CYS A 62 30.28 -3.50 -14.72
CA CYS A 62 31.59 -4.12 -14.93
C CYS A 62 31.64 -4.86 -16.26
N ARG A 63 30.63 -5.68 -16.59
CA ARG A 63 30.54 -6.41 -17.87
C ARG A 63 30.48 -5.52 -19.10
N ARG A 64 30.10 -4.24 -18.95
CA ARG A 64 30.16 -3.25 -20.04
C ARG A 64 31.59 -2.76 -20.29
N LYS A 65 32.41 -2.66 -19.24
CA LYS A 65 33.82 -2.22 -19.34
C LYS A 65 34.76 -3.37 -19.65
N ASP A 66 34.52 -4.52 -19.05
CA ASP A 66 35.33 -5.73 -19.16
C ASP A 66 34.43 -6.94 -19.36
N LYS A 67 34.55 -7.59 -20.52
CA LYS A 67 33.71 -8.75 -20.89
C LYS A 67 34.15 -10.05 -20.22
N SER A 68 35.35 -10.09 -19.65
CA SER A 68 35.89 -11.25 -18.94
C SER A 68 35.31 -11.39 -17.53
N THR A 69 34.76 -10.30 -16.97
CA THR A 69 34.15 -10.31 -15.64
C THR A 69 32.89 -11.16 -15.61
N THR A 70 32.79 -11.97 -14.57
CA THR A 70 31.57 -12.66 -14.16
C THR A 70 31.26 -12.34 -12.69
N TYR A 71 30.31 -13.03 -12.07
CA TYR A 71 29.90 -12.73 -10.70
C TYR A 71 29.41 -13.96 -9.95
N LEU A 72 29.46 -13.90 -8.63
CA LEU A 72 28.90 -14.88 -7.72
C LEU A 72 27.81 -14.22 -6.89
N GLN A 73 26.67 -14.90 -6.77
CA GLN A 73 25.68 -14.57 -5.74
C GLN A 73 25.83 -15.55 -4.59
N SER A 74 26.08 -15.04 -3.39
CA SER A 74 26.11 -15.82 -2.16
C SER A 74 25.57 -15.02 -0.98
N VAL A 75 25.35 -15.68 0.15
CA VAL A 75 24.93 -14.99 1.37
C VAL A 75 25.86 -15.30 2.53
N LEU A 76 26.13 -14.25 3.29
CA LEU A 76 26.92 -14.30 4.51
C LEU A 76 25.95 -14.11 5.68
N GLU A 77 25.69 -15.22 6.38
CA GLU A 77 24.78 -15.31 7.52
C GLU A 77 25.05 -14.24 8.58
N PRO A 78 24.02 -13.54 9.12
CA PRO A 78 24.19 -12.42 10.04
C PRO A 78 25.15 -12.68 11.21
N ASP A 79 25.03 -13.85 11.85
CA ASP A 79 25.80 -14.18 13.06
C ASP A 79 27.30 -14.41 12.77
N LYS A 80 27.68 -14.64 11.51
CA LYS A 80 29.06 -14.88 11.06
C LYS A 80 29.51 -13.92 9.97
N ALA A 81 28.72 -12.90 9.66
CA ALA A 81 28.86 -12.11 8.43
C ALA A 81 30.27 -11.52 8.29
N LEU A 82 30.77 -10.85 9.32
CA LEU A 82 32.12 -10.24 9.31
C LEU A 82 33.24 -11.28 9.25
N GLU A 83 33.10 -12.42 9.93
CA GLU A 83 34.08 -13.52 9.86
C GLU A 83 34.16 -14.07 8.43
N LEU A 84 33.02 -14.25 7.78
CA LEU A 84 32.94 -14.75 6.40
C LEU A 84 33.51 -13.73 5.40
N VAL A 85 33.24 -12.43 5.58
CA VAL A 85 33.87 -11.36 4.77
C VAL A 85 35.40 -11.44 4.88
N GLN A 86 35.92 -11.59 6.10
CA GLN A 86 37.36 -11.68 6.34
C GLN A 86 37.95 -12.93 5.67
N LYS A 87 37.29 -14.09 5.79
CA LYS A 87 37.74 -15.34 5.13
C LYS A 87 37.87 -15.18 3.62
N VAL A 88 36.92 -14.52 2.97
CA VAL A 88 36.99 -14.27 1.52
C VAL A 88 38.14 -13.31 1.19
N GLN A 89 38.36 -12.28 2.01
CA GLN A 89 39.48 -11.35 1.87
C GLN A 89 40.85 -12.02 2.05
N ASP A 90 40.96 -12.99 2.96
CA ASP A 90 42.21 -13.69 3.24
C ASP A 90 42.55 -14.71 2.15
N GLU A 91 41.54 -15.34 1.54
CA GLU A 91 41.73 -16.35 0.49
C GLU A 91 41.96 -15.76 -0.90
N PHE A 92 41.18 -14.74 -1.28
CA PHE A 92 41.15 -14.26 -2.66
C PHE A 92 41.68 -12.85 -2.78
N ASP A 93 42.60 -12.67 -3.74
CA ASP A 93 43.05 -11.35 -4.14
C ASP A 93 41.93 -10.59 -4.88
N SER A 94 41.87 -9.27 -4.66
CA SER A 94 40.87 -8.39 -5.28
C SER A 94 40.89 -8.40 -6.83
N SER A 95 42.00 -8.81 -7.44
CA SER A 95 42.12 -9.02 -8.89
C SER A 95 41.45 -10.30 -9.40
N GLU A 96 41.24 -11.30 -8.54
CA GLU A 96 40.52 -12.54 -8.86
C GLU A 96 39.06 -12.47 -8.40
N LEU A 97 38.83 -11.97 -7.18
CA LEU A 97 37.51 -11.81 -6.58
C LEU A 97 37.42 -10.47 -5.84
N LEU A 98 36.58 -9.58 -6.35
CA LEU A 98 36.25 -8.34 -5.66
C LEU A 98 34.93 -8.50 -4.93
N GLN A 99 34.96 -8.41 -3.60
CA GLN A 99 33.75 -8.45 -2.78
C GLN A 99 32.88 -7.22 -3.05
N HIS A 100 31.60 -7.47 -3.30
CA HIS A 100 30.55 -6.46 -3.42
C HIS A 100 29.39 -6.92 -2.55
N LEU A 101 29.18 -6.21 -1.43
CA LEU A 101 28.32 -6.64 -0.35
C LEU A 101 27.14 -5.69 -0.21
N GLU A 102 25.93 -6.23 -0.31
CA GLU A 102 24.69 -5.53 -0.01
C GLU A 102 24.33 -5.77 1.46
N CYS A 103 24.20 -4.70 2.23
CA CYS A 103 23.78 -4.78 3.63
C CYS A 103 22.27 -5.08 3.70
N VAL A 104 21.92 -6.24 4.22
CA VAL A 104 20.53 -6.73 4.24
C VAL A 104 20.13 -7.11 5.66
N ARG A 105 18.87 -6.85 6.02
CA ARG A 105 18.29 -7.30 7.28
C ARG A 105 17.60 -8.65 7.10
N PHE A 106 18.15 -9.70 7.68
CA PHE A 106 17.60 -11.06 7.71
C PHE A 106 17.01 -11.33 9.10
N GLY A 107 15.70 -11.53 9.20
CA GLY A 107 15.05 -11.86 10.49
C GLY A 107 15.31 -10.84 11.61
N GLY A 108 15.48 -9.55 11.26
CA GLY A 108 15.82 -8.50 12.22
C GLY A 108 17.32 -8.31 12.50
N LYS A 109 18.17 -9.25 12.08
CA LYS A 109 19.64 -9.17 12.18
C LYS A 109 20.25 -8.65 10.88
N VAL A 110 21.42 -8.04 10.95
CA VAL A 110 22.13 -7.50 9.77
C VAL A 110 23.11 -8.54 9.25
N GLY A 111 23.05 -8.85 7.96
CA GLY A 111 24.00 -9.70 7.24
C GLY A 111 24.30 -9.13 5.86
N PHE A 112 24.99 -9.90 5.01
CA PHE A 112 25.35 -9.45 3.66
C PHE A 112 24.85 -10.41 2.58
N ALA A 113 24.19 -9.87 1.56
CA ALA A 113 24.09 -10.55 0.27
C ALA A 113 25.33 -10.18 -0.55
N SER A 114 26.13 -11.17 -0.92
CA SER A 114 27.35 -10.98 -1.71
C SER A 114 27.04 -11.14 -3.20
N LEU A 115 27.44 -10.15 -3.97
CA LEU A 115 27.44 -10.12 -5.43
C LEU A 115 28.87 -9.94 -5.95
N ALA A 116 29.80 -10.73 -5.40
CA ALA A 116 31.21 -10.63 -5.71
C ALA A 116 31.47 -10.70 -7.21
N LEU A 117 32.32 -9.81 -7.71
CA LEU A 117 32.77 -9.80 -9.10
C LEU A 117 33.99 -10.71 -9.23
N LEU A 118 34.02 -11.51 -10.29
CA LEU A 118 35.03 -12.54 -10.49
C LEU A 118 35.75 -12.37 -11.84
N TRP A 119 37.06 -12.63 -11.84
CA TRP A 119 37.91 -12.75 -13.03
C TRP A 119 38.62 -14.10 -13.05
N PRO A 120 37.87 -15.21 -13.17
CA PRO A 120 38.48 -16.54 -13.14
C PRO A 120 39.38 -16.74 -14.36
N SER A 121 40.56 -17.30 -14.14
CA SER A 121 41.51 -17.60 -15.23
C SER A 121 41.00 -18.69 -16.17
N THR A 122 40.22 -19.64 -15.65
CA THR A 122 39.57 -20.71 -16.40
C THR A 122 38.17 -21.04 -15.86
N HIS A 123 37.40 -21.86 -16.59
CA HIS A 123 36.10 -22.34 -16.12
C HIS A 123 36.25 -23.26 -14.90
N GLU A 124 37.31 -24.07 -14.86
CA GLU A 124 37.65 -24.92 -13.70
C GLU A 124 37.92 -24.05 -12.46
N ARG A 125 38.68 -22.96 -12.61
CA ARG A 125 38.96 -22.05 -11.50
C ARG A 125 37.69 -21.39 -10.95
N LEU A 126 36.74 -21.05 -11.82
CA LEU A 126 35.43 -20.58 -11.38
C LEU A 126 34.74 -21.60 -10.47
N HIS A 127 34.68 -22.88 -10.88
CA HIS A 127 34.08 -23.94 -10.07
C HIS A 127 34.83 -24.17 -8.75
N GLU A 128 36.16 -24.05 -8.73
CA GLU A 128 36.94 -24.09 -7.48
C GLU A 128 36.55 -22.96 -6.51
N ILE A 129 36.38 -21.73 -7.01
CA ILE A 129 35.94 -20.59 -6.21
C ILE A 129 34.54 -20.87 -5.65
N LEU A 130 33.61 -21.37 -6.46
CA LEU A 130 32.27 -21.74 -6.01
C LEU A 130 32.33 -22.85 -4.93
N ALA A 131 33.06 -23.92 -5.18
CA ALA A 131 33.19 -25.03 -4.24
C ALA A 131 33.81 -24.57 -2.91
N TRP A 132 34.78 -23.65 -2.95
CA TRP A 132 35.39 -23.09 -1.75
C TRP A 132 34.38 -22.30 -0.91
N HIS A 133 33.51 -21.49 -1.54
CA HIS A 133 32.50 -20.70 -0.82
C HIS A 133 31.49 -21.63 -0.12
N GLU A 134 30.96 -22.63 -0.84
CA GLU A 134 30.06 -23.63 -0.25
C GLU A 134 30.74 -24.39 0.92
N ALA A 135 31.99 -24.83 0.75
CA ALA A 135 32.75 -25.52 1.80
C ALA A 135 32.98 -24.66 3.06
N ASN A 136 32.95 -23.33 2.91
CA ASN A 136 33.09 -22.37 4.01
C ASN A 136 31.75 -21.86 4.56
N GLY A 137 30.64 -22.50 4.17
CA GLY A 137 29.32 -22.16 4.68
C GLY A 137 28.77 -20.86 4.10
N MET A 138 29.14 -20.53 2.86
CA MET A 138 28.59 -19.42 2.08
C MET A 138 27.74 -20.00 0.94
N PRO A 139 26.42 -20.15 1.14
CA PRO A 139 25.52 -20.74 0.16
C PRO A 139 25.49 -19.92 -1.12
N ILE A 140 25.50 -20.61 -2.27
CA ILE A 140 25.62 -20.00 -3.59
C ILE A 140 24.31 -20.08 -4.36
N PHE A 141 23.94 -18.96 -4.96
CA PHE A 141 22.93 -18.87 -6.01
C PHE A 141 23.64 -18.82 -7.35
N ASN A 142 23.96 -19.99 -7.91
CA ASN A 142 24.91 -20.10 -9.02
C ASN A 142 24.32 -19.48 -10.31
N PRO A 143 24.85 -18.35 -10.82
CA PRO A 143 24.37 -17.77 -12.07
C PRO A 143 25.03 -18.41 -13.31
N HIS A 144 25.94 -19.36 -13.13
CA HIS A 144 26.72 -20.02 -14.19
C HIS A 144 26.20 -21.42 -14.52
N THR A 145 25.05 -21.81 -13.99
CA THR A 145 24.37 -23.04 -14.38
C THR A 145 23.26 -22.77 -15.38
N GLU A 146 23.08 -23.69 -16.32
CA GLU A 146 21.94 -23.71 -17.24
C GLU A 146 20.76 -24.54 -16.70
N VAL A 147 20.97 -25.27 -15.59
CA VAL A 147 20.00 -26.15 -14.93
C VAL A 147 19.37 -25.40 -13.75
N LEU A 148 18.03 -25.33 -13.75
CA LEU A 148 17.24 -24.55 -12.81
C LEU A 148 17.49 -24.94 -11.35
N GLU A 149 17.57 -26.24 -11.09
CA GLU A 149 17.77 -26.85 -9.77
C GLU A 149 19.13 -26.48 -9.16
N ASP A 150 20.13 -26.23 -10.00
CA ASP A 150 21.49 -25.93 -9.58
C ASP A 150 21.68 -24.42 -9.29
N GLY A 151 20.68 -23.59 -9.58
CA GLY A 151 20.71 -22.13 -9.40
C GLY A 151 20.41 -21.66 -7.96
N GLY A 152 20.12 -22.57 -7.04
CA GLY A 152 20.02 -22.34 -5.58
C GLY A 152 18.75 -21.63 -5.08
N MET A 153 18.05 -20.85 -5.91
CA MET A 153 16.82 -20.13 -5.49
C MET A 153 15.52 -20.89 -5.73
N LYS A 154 15.53 -21.97 -6.52
CA LYS A 154 14.31 -22.63 -6.99
C LYS A 154 14.36 -24.13 -6.71
N GLN A 155 13.35 -24.61 -6.00
CA GLN A 155 13.01 -26.03 -5.92
C GLN A 155 11.94 -26.33 -6.98
N THR A 156 12.11 -27.44 -7.71
CA THR A 156 11.16 -27.84 -8.75
C THR A 156 10.09 -28.76 -8.16
N ASP A 157 8.89 -28.24 -7.96
CA ASP A 157 7.76 -28.99 -7.42
C ASP A 157 6.79 -29.50 -8.51
N PHE A 158 5.82 -30.33 -8.11
CA PHE A 158 4.81 -30.88 -9.02
C PHE A 158 3.92 -29.80 -9.66
N ALA A 159 3.76 -28.63 -9.04
CA ALA A 159 2.98 -27.54 -9.61
C ALA A 159 3.73 -26.87 -10.77
N GLN A 160 5.05 -26.69 -10.64
CA GLN A 160 5.92 -26.20 -11.72
C GLN A 160 5.99 -27.19 -12.89
N LEU A 161 6.09 -28.49 -12.62
CA LEU A 161 6.02 -29.53 -13.65
C LEU A 161 4.66 -29.53 -14.36
N GLY A 162 3.56 -29.43 -13.61
CA GLY A 162 2.21 -29.35 -14.18
C GLY A 162 1.98 -28.09 -15.02
N PHE A 163 2.54 -26.95 -14.61
CA PHE A 163 2.51 -25.73 -15.42
C PHE A 163 3.31 -25.90 -16.71
N LYS A 164 4.55 -26.43 -16.64
CA LYS A 164 5.38 -26.68 -17.82
C LYS A 164 4.67 -27.64 -18.79
N ALA A 165 4.00 -28.68 -18.30
CA ALA A 165 3.24 -29.61 -19.13
C ALA A 165 2.09 -28.94 -19.90
N ARG A 166 1.42 -27.94 -19.31
CA ARG A 166 0.34 -27.20 -19.98
C ARG A 166 0.86 -26.15 -20.97
N ALA A 167 1.90 -25.42 -20.58
CA ALA A 167 2.44 -24.30 -21.36
C ALA A 167 3.39 -24.75 -22.48
N ASP A 168 4.03 -25.91 -22.33
CA ASP A 168 4.98 -26.49 -23.28
C ASP A 168 4.73 -28.02 -23.42
N PRO A 169 3.58 -28.44 -23.98
CA PRO A 169 3.23 -29.87 -24.07
C PRO A 169 4.22 -30.70 -24.89
N GLY A 170 4.92 -30.05 -25.83
CA GLY A 170 5.94 -30.67 -26.67
C GLY A 170 7.35 -30.68 -26.07
N GLY A 171 7.56 -30.04 -24.92
CA GLY A 171 8.88 -29.94 -24.27
C GLY A 171 9.92 -29.18 -25.11
N VAL A 172 9.48 -28.33 -26.05
CA VAL A 172 10.37 -27.65 -27.01
C VAL A 172 10.93 -26.33 -26.45
N LEU A 173 10.32 -25.80 -25.38
CA LEU A 173 10.76 -24.56 -24.76
C LEU A 173 11.80 -24.84 -23.66
N ASN A 174 13.05 -24.41 -23.93
CA ASN A 174 14.21 -24.57 -23.04
C ASN A 174 14.53 -26.04 -22.66
N PRO A 175 14.79 -26.92 -23.64
CA PRO A 175 15.16 -28.31 -23.37
C PRO A 175 16.45 -28.38 -22.54
N GLY A 176 16.53 -29.34 -21.60
CA GLY A 176 17.70 -29.57 -20.74
C GLY A 176 17.90 -28.58 -19.58
N LYS A 177 17.06 -27.53 -19.45
CA LYS A 177 17.18 -26.54 -18.36
C LYS A 177 16.47 -26.93 -17.05
N MET A 178 15.68 -28.00 -17.04
CA MET A 178 14.92 -28.45 -15.88
C MET A 178 15.03 -29.97 -15.77
N ARG A 179 15.87 -30.43 -14.85
CA ARG A 179 16.14 -31.87 -14.68
C ARG A 179 14.87 -32.63 -14.28
N ALA A 180 14.06 -32.03 -13.41
CA ALA A 180 12.79 -32.62 -12.97
C ALA A 180 11.78 -32.86 -14.12
N TRP A 181 11.87 -32.08 -15.21
CA TRP A 181 11.02 -32.25 -16.39
C TRP A 181 11.44 -33.48 -17.21
N ASP A 182 12.74 -33.62 -17.44
CA ASP A 182 13.31 -34.75 -18.19
C ASP A 182 13.15 -36.06 -17.41
N GLU A 183 13.28 -36.01 -16.08
CA GLU A 183 13.15 -37.16 -15.19
C GLU A 183 11.70 -37.49 -14.81
N GLN A 184 10.72 -36.61 -15.14
CA GLN A 184 9.30 -36.71 -14.75
C GLN A 184 9.12 -36.97 -13.24
N ARG A 185 10.00 -36.42 -12.42
CA ARG A 185 10.03 -36.60 -10.97
C ARG A 185 10.20 -35.24 -10.30
N ALA A 186 9.34 -34.93 -9.34
CA ALA A 186 9.58 -33.79 -8.46
C ALA A 186 10.68 -34.16 -7.46
N THR A 187 11.51 -33.18 -7.08
CA THR A 187 12.37 -33.32 -5.91
C THR A 187 11.48 -33.42 -4.67
N THR A 188 11.37 -34.63 -4.10
CA THR A 188 10.70 -34.82 -2.79
C THR A 188 11.52 -34.15 -1.69
N GLU A 189 10.87 -33.65 -0.64
CA GLU A 189 11.52 -33.04 0.55
C GLU A 189 12.64 -33.91 1.15
N GLU A 190 12.56 -35.24 0.99
CA GLU A 190 13.55 -36.20 1.50
C GLU A 190 14.81 -36.35 0.62
N ALA A 191 14.83 -35.79 -0.59
CA ALA A 191 16.08 -35.52 -1.29
C ALA A 191 16.66 -34.22 -0.70
N ALA A 192 16.98 -34.28 0.59
CA ALA A 192 17.60 -33.22 1.34
C ALA A 192 18.87 -32.84 0.62
N ASP A 193 18.77 -31.72 -0.06
CA ASP A 193 19.89 -30.88 -0.37
C ASP A 193 20.81 -30.83 0.88
N PRO A 194 22.06 -31.31 0.81
CA PRO A 194 23.00 -31.16 1.92
C PRO A 194 23.29 -29.69 2.23
N ARG A 195 22.86 -28.73 1.37
CA ARG A 195 22.86 -27.26 1.57
C ARG A 195 21.76 -26.79 2.55
N GLY A 196 21.21 -27.71 3.36
CA GLY A 196 20.32 -27.43 4.48
C GLY A 196 20.95 -26.48 5.49
N SER A 197 20.80 -25.17 5.28
CA SER A 197 20.93 -24.13 6.31
C SER A 197 20.49 -22.74 5.84
N PHE A 198 20.36 -22.47 4.53
CA PHE A 198 20.13 -21.08 4.08
C PHE A 198 18.64 -20.68 3.97
N ALA A 199 17.78 -21.59 3.51
CA ALA A 199 16.32 -21.34 3.53
C ALA A 199 15.75 -21.26 4.97
N ALA A 200 16.53 -21.67 5.97
CA ALA A 200 16.16 -21.66 7.38
C ALA A 200 16.51 -20.33 8.10
N SER A 201 17.58 -19.63 7.72
CA SER A 201 17.93 -18.32 8.28
C SER A 201 17.01 -17.19 7.81
N TYR A 202 16.44 -17.33 6.60
CA TYR A 202 15.32 -16.49 6.16
C TYR A 202 14.01 -16.79 6.93
N ARG A 203 13.91 -17.96 7.60
CA ARG A 203 12.73 -18.40 8.37
C ARG A 203 12.81 -18.13 9.88
N LEU A 204 13.90 -17.56 10.40
CA LEU A 204 13.97 -17.15 11.81
C LEU A 204 13.33 -15.77 12.04
N ALA A 205 12.07 -15.63 11.63
CA ALA A 205 11.11 -14.99 12.51
C ALA A 205 10.57 -16.12 13.38
N ASP A 206 10.78 -16.01 14.68
CA ASP A 206 10.31 -16.94 15.69
C ASP A 206 8.88 -17.41 15.42
N THR A 207 8.76 -18.64 14.91
CA THR A 207 7.49 -19.36 14.77
C THR A 207 7.47 -20.54 15.74
N SER A 208 8.35 -20.55 16.75
CA SER A 208 8.40 -21.62 17.75
C SER A 208 7.18 -21.63 18.70
N SER A 209 6.21 -20.75 18.47
CA SER A 209 4.87 -20.83 19.06
C SER A 209 3.77 -21.32 18.11
N LEU A 210 4.09 -21.76 16.88
CA LEU A 210 3.10 -22.31 15.96
C LEU A 210 3.37 -23.80 15.78
N GLN A 211 2.73 -24.56 16.67
CA GLN A 211 2.41 -25.96 16.44
C GLN A 211 1.68 -26.08 15.08
N ASP A 212 1.84 -27.23 14.41
CA ASP A 212 1.13 -27.59 13.18
C ASP A 212 -0.36 -27.23 13.28
N GLU A 213 -0.73 -26.09 12.72
CA GLU A 213 -2.10 -25.78 12.36
C GLU A 213 -2.20 -25.81 10.83
N ASP A 214 -2.96 -26.80 10.38
CA ASP A 214 -3.62 -26.97 9.10
C ASP A 214 -3.38 -25.84 8.07
N VAL A 215 -2.74 -26.16 6.93
CA VAL A 215 -2.51 -25.26 5.79
C VAL A 215 -3.81 -25.09 5.00
N SER A 216 -4.78 -24.51 5.68
CA SER A 216 -6.06 -24.06 5.20
C SER A 216 -6.37 -22.78 5.98
N THR A 217 -6.47 -21.64 5.29
CA THR A 217 -7.06 -20.36 5.76
C THR A 217 -6.20 -19.24 6.40
N LYS A 218 -4.97 -18.95 5.93
CA LYS A 218 -4.41 -17.60 6.22
C LYS A 218 -5.11 -16.55 5.33
N LYS A 219 -6.11 -15.87 5.89
CA LYS A 219 -6.94 -14.86 5.21
C LYS A 219 -6.07 -13.75 4.61
N ARG A 220 -6.22 -13.49 3.30
CA ARG A 220 -5.47 -12.43 2.60
C ARG A 220 -5.77 -11.07 3.23
N SER A 221 -4.75 -10.20 3.28
CA SER A 221 -4.97 -8.82 3.74
C SER A 221 -5.98 -8.11 2.84
N ARG A 222 -6.81 -7.26 3.46
CA ARG A 222 -7.78 -6.40 2.78
C ARG A 222 -7.28 -4.95 2.64
N TYR A 223 -6.01 -4.69 2.93
CA TYR A 223 -5.40 -3.38 2.82
C TYR A 223 -4.38 -3.36 1.68
N TRP A 224 -4.57 -2.41 0.75
CA TRP A 224 -3.73 -2.27 -0.45
C TRP A 224 -2.24 -2.16 -0.12
N ALA A 225 -1.88 -1.40 0.93
CA ALA A 225 -0.50 -1.16 1.32
C ALA A 225 0.20 -2.38 1.94
N GLU A 226 -0.55 -3.43 2.31
CA GLU A 226 0.00 -4.68 2.86
C GLU A 226 0.27 -5.73 1.79
N TRP A 227 -0.13 -5.46 0.53
CA TRP A 227 0.12 -6.34 -0.61
C TRP A 227 1.52 -6.11 -1.19
N LYS A 228 2.15 -7.20 -1.61
CA LYS A 228 3.42 -7.20 -2.34
C LYS A 228 3.15 -7.08 -3.83
N THR A 229 4.17 -6.66 -4.58
CA THR A 229 4.12 -6.64 -6.06
C THR A 229 3.73 -7.99 -6.66
N THR A 230 4.16 -9.10 -6.05
CA THR A 230 3.81 -10.46 -6.48
C THR A 230 2.34 -10.81 -6.25
N ASP A 231 1.70 -10.23 -5.22
CA ASP A 231 0.28 -10.47 -4.95
C ASP A 231 -0.58 -9.83 -6.04
N PHE A 232 -0.22 -8.62 -6.49
CA PHE A 232 -0.83 -7.96 -7.64
C PHE A 232 -0.56 -8.69 -8.96
N ALA A 233 0.68 -9.14 -9.20
CA ALA A 233 1.03 -9.79 -10.45
C ALA A 233 0.40 -11.19 -10.61
N GLY A 234 0.14 -11.89 -9.50
CA GLY A 234 -0.34 -13.26 -9.47
C GLY A 234 -1.84 -13.44 -9.21
N THR A 235 -2.59 -12.34 -9.04
CA THR A 235 -4.04 -12.39 -8.74
C THR A 235 -4.82 -11.76 -9.89
N ASP A 236 -5.87 -12.45 -10.35
CA ASP A 236 -6.87 -11.81 -11.21
C ASP A 236 -7.73 -10.87 -10.35
N LEU A 237 -7.66 -9.57 -10.66
CA LEU A 237 -8.32 -8.50 -9.93
C LEU A 237 -9.58 -7.98 -10.64
N SER A 238 -10.01 -8.62 -11.73
CA SER A 238 -11.17 -8.20 -12.53
C SER A 238 -12.47 -8.10 -11.72
N GLU A 239 -12.66 -9.01 -10.77
CA GLU A 239 -13.82 -9.06 -9.86
C GLU A 239 -13.56 -8.45 -8.48
N ALA A 240 -12.32 -8.00 -8.21
CA ALA A 240 -11.97 -7.38 -6.95
C ALA A 240 -12.56 -5.97 -6.82
N VAL A 241 -12.78 -5.53 -5.59
CA VAL A 241 -13.33 -4.19 -5.29
C VAL A 241 -12.26 -3.35 -4.59
N ALA A 242 -11.87 -2.22 -5.18
CA ALA A 242 -11.09 -1.22 -4.48
C ALA A 242 -12.00 -0.31 -3.65
N ILE A 243 -11.53 0.13 -2.48
CA ILE A 243 -12.23 1.09 -1.63
C ILE A 243 -11.27 2.25 -1.36
N LEU A 244 -11.59 3.45 -1.84
CA LEU A 244 -10.86 4.69 -1.55
C LEU A 244 -11.53 5.40 -0.36
N PRO A 245 -10.90 5.44 0.82
CA PRO A 245 -11.46 6.11 1.99
C PRO A 245 -11.27 7.63 1.88
N LEU A 246 -12.37 8.39 1.91
CA LEU A 246 -12.42 9.85 1.83
C LEU A 246 -12.96 10.43 3.13
N ALA A 247 -12.15 11.24 3.82
CA ALA A 247 -12.52 11.89 5.07
C ALA A 247 -12.15 13.39 5.04
N ALA A 248 -12.18 14.03 6.22
CA ALA A 248 -11.67 15.38 6.45
C ALA A 248 -11.11 15.51 7.87
N THR A 249 -10.34 16.58 8.07
CA THR A 249 -9.86 17.01 9.40
C THR A 249 -10.37 18.43 9.64
N GLU A 250 -11.46 18.52 10.39
CA GLU A 250 -12.31 19.71 10.45
C GLU A 250 -12.98 19.92 11.82
N PRO A 251 -13.35 21.16 12.17
CA PRO A 251 -13.90 21.49 13.47
C PRO A 251 -15.31 20.95 13.67
N HIS A 252 -15.46 20.13 14.71
CA HIS A 252 -16.73 19.58 15.19
C HIS A 252 -17.17 20.21 16.53
N GLY A 253 -16.79 21.48 16.73
CA GLY A 253 -17.13 22.26 17.90
C GLY A 253 -16.24 22.03 19.10
N PRO A 254 -16.68 22.49 20.29
CA PRO A 254 -15.87 22.43 21.49
C PRO A 254 -15.85 21.05 22.16
N HIS A 255 -16.76 20.13 21.78
CA HIS A 255 -16.95 18.84 22.44
C HIS A 255 -16.32 17.65 21.70
N LEU A 256 -15.88 17.84 20.45
CA LEU A 256 -15.31 16.80 19.61
C LEU A 256 -13.93 17.19 19.05
N PRO A 257 -13.07 16.22 18.72
CA PRO A 257 -11.78 16.48 18.09
C PRO A 257 -11.95 16.91 16.62
N LEU A 258 -10.87 17.37 15.98
CA LEU A 258 -10.88 17.71 14.55
C LEU A 258 -10.96 16.49 13.61
N GLY A 259 -10.58 15.31 14.09
CA GLY A 259 -10.45 14.11 13.26
C GLY A 259 -11.68 13.20 13.24
N VAL A 260 -12.88 13.71 13.55
CA VAL A 260 -14.11 12.91 13.66
C VAL A 260 -14.35 12.08 12.40
N ASP A 261 -14.32 12.71 11.23
CA ASP A 261 -14.60 12.04 9.95
C ASP A 261 -13.58 10.93 9.67
N ALA A 262 -12.28 11.22 9.84
CA ALA A 262 -11.22 10.24 9.65
C ALA A 262 -11.35 9.05 10.61
N MET A 263 -11.70 9.32 11.87
CA MET A 263 -11.92 8.29 12.89
C MET A 263 -13.15 7.43 12.55
N HIS A 264 -14.26 8.04 12.13
CA HIS A 264 -15.45 7.33 11.65
C HIS A 264 -15.12 6.45 10.46
N ASN A 265 -14.50 7.01 9.42
CA ASN A 265 -14.18 6.31 8.19
C ASN A 265 -13.35 5.05 8.47
N LYS A 266 -12.22 5.24 9.15
CA LYS A 266 -11.30 4.14 9.48
C LYS A 266 -12.00 3.08 10.32
N ALA A 267 -12.71 3.48 11.37
CA ALA A 267 -13.30 2.57 12.33
C ALA A 267 -14.43 1.72 11.72
N LEU A 268 -15.24 2.31 10.84
CA LEU A 268 -16.33 1.61 10.16
C LEU A 268 -15.81 0.73 9.03
N LEU A 269 -14.88 1.24 8.22
CA LEU A 269 -14.24 0.46 7.15
C LEU A 269 -13.51 -0.77 7.71
N ASP A 270 -12.69 -0.61 8.76
CA ASP A 270 -11.96 -1.73 9.38
C ASP A 270 -12.91 -2.83 9.88
N ARG A 271 -14.07 -2.45 10.43
CA ARG A 271 -15.10 -3.40 10.90
C ARG A 271 -15.80 -4.09 9.73
N ALA A 272 -16.12 -3.35 8.66
CA ALA A 272 -16.74 -3.90 7.46
C ALA A 272 -15.81 -4.91 6.77
N LEU A 273 -14.54 -4.55 6.56
CA LEU A 273 -13.54 -5.44 5.97
C LEU A 273 -13.41 -6.76 6.76
N LYS A 274 -13.46 -6.72 8.10
CA LYS A 274 -13.42 -7.93 8.93
C LYS A 274 -14.65 -8.81 8.76
N ARG A 275 -15.83 -8.23 8.54
CA ARG A 275 -17.11 -8.92 8.36
C ARG A 275 -17.34 -9.45 6.94
N LEU A 276 -16.58 -8.99 5.95
CA LEU A 276 -16.71 -9.48 4.57
C LEU A 276 -16.38 -10.98 4.46
N PRO A 277 -17.21 -11.75 3.71
CA PRO A 277 -16.92 -13.14 3.35
C PRO A 277 -15.54 -13.31 2.70
N ASP A 278 -14.89 -14.44 2.97
CA ASP A 278 -13.50 -14.68 2.55
C ASP A 278 -13.31 -14.75 1.02
N HIS A 279 -14.36 -15.12 0.29
CA HIS A 279 -14.32 -15.20 -1.18
C HIS A 279 -14.38 -13.82 -1.84
N ILE A 280 -14.86 -12.79 -1.15
CA ILE A 280 -14.92 -11.41 -1.67
C ILE A 280 -13.56 -10.77 -1.46
N LEU A 281 -12.86 -10.44 -2.54
CA LEU A 281 -11.62 -9.66 -2.47
C LEU A 281 -11.91 -8.16 -2.52
N ALA A 282 -11.79 -7.50 -1.38
CA ALA A 282 -11.90 -6.05 -1.25
C ALA A 282 -10.58 -5.47 -0.71
N LEU A 283 -10.08 -4.42 -1.36
CA LEU A 283 -8.81 -3.76 -1.03
C LEU A 283 -9.03 -2.29 -0.69
N ALA A 284 -8.88 -1.95 0.58
CA ALA A 284 -8.87 -0.58 1.04
C ALA A 284 -7.54 0.11 0.69
N LEU A 285 -7.63 1.23 -0.02
CA LEU A 285 -6.50 2.12 -0.30
C LEU A 285 -6.07 2.85 1.00
N PRO A 286 -4.86 3.44 1.01
CA PRO A 286 -4.47 4.34 2.10
C PRO A 286 -5.53 5.44 2.32
N PRO A 287 -5.94 5.70 3.57
CA PRO A 287 -7.00 6.66 3.85
C PRO A 287 -6.57 8.09 3.55
N LEU A 288 -7.52 8.90 3.07
CA LEU A 288 -7.34 10.34 2.89
C LEU A 288 -8.01 11.10 4.02
N ASP A 289 -7.23 11.36 5.08
CA ASP A 289 -7.72 12.03 6.31
C ASP A 289 -7.94 13.55 6.15
N ILE A 290 -7.49 14.12 5.03
CA ILE A 290 -7.67 15.52 4.66
C ILE A 290 -8.42 15.58 3.34
N GLY A 291 -9.57 16.25 3.32
CA GLY A 291 -10.47 16.37 2.19
C GLY A 291 -10.72 17.83 1.78
N ALA A 292 -11.76 18.04 0.97
CA ALA A 292 -12.26 19.37 0.64
C ALA A 292 -13.28 19.78 1.72
N SER A 293 -12.84 20.60 2.67
CA SER A 293 -13.58 21.04 3.87
C SER A 293 -13.62 22.59 3.95
N GLY A 294 -13.80 23.22 2.80
CA GLY A 294 -13.78 24.68 2.65
C GLY A 294 -14.93 25.37 3.40
N GLU A 295 -16.03 24.66 3.64
CA GLU A 295 -17.19 25.10 4.42
C GLU A 295 -16.88 25.34 5.90
N HIS A 296 -15.77 24.79 6.40
CA HIS A 296 -15.27 24.96 7.77
C HIS A 296 -14.06 25.91 7.86
N SER A 297 -13.62 26.53 6.75
CA SER A 297 -12.42 27.38 6.64
C SER A 297 -12.31 28.56 7.63
N ARG A 298 -13.41 28.97 8.26
CA ARG A 298 -13.43 30.09 9.23
C ARG A 298 -13.09 29.69 10.66
N PHE A 299 -12.90 28.40 10.91
CA PHE A 299 -12.69 27.85 12.23
C PHE A 299 -11.26 27.34 12.39
N ALA A 300 -10.72 27.47 13.60
CA ALA A 300 -9.32 27.13 13.87
C ALA A 300 -9.08 25.62 13.77
N GLY A 301 -7.93 25.24 13.22
CA GLY A 301 -7.49 23.84 13.10
C GLY A 301 -7.96 23.12 11.84
N ASN A 302 -8.83 23.72 11.03
CA ASN A 302 -9.28 23.13 9.77
C ASN A 302 -8.09 22.85 8.82
N LEU A 303 -7.98 21.61 8.33
CA LEU A 303 -7.06 21.26 7.25
C LEU A 303 -7.89 21.03 5.98
N ASP A 304 -7.72 21.92 5.01
CA ASP A 304 -8.54 21.94 3.78
C ASP A 304 -7.66 21.77 2.53
N LEU A 305 -8.06 20.84 1.66
CA LEU A 305 -7.56 20.77 0.30
C LEU A 305 -8.49 21.57 -0.61
N SER A 306 -7.90 22.36 -1.53
CA SER A 306 -8.71 22.96 -2.58
C SER A 306 -9.42 21.87 -3.40
N VAL A 307 -10.63 22.17 -3.88
CA VAL A 307 -11.43 21.25 -4.71
C VAL A 307 -10.64 20.72 -5.91
N ASP A 308 -9.80 21.54 -6.55
CA ASP A 308 -8.91 21.11 -7.64
C ASP A 308 -7.85 20.12 -7.17
N THR A 309 -7.23 20.35 -6.01
CA THR A 309 -6.22 19.45 -5.44
C THR A 309 -6.84 18.10 -5.06
N ALA A 310 -7.96 18.12 -4.33
CA ALA A 310 -8.68 16.92 -3.95
C ALA A 310 -9.15 16.13 -5.19
N SER A 311 -9.73 16.82 -6.19
CA SER A 311 -10.14 16.21 -7.46
C SER A 311 -8.98 15.50 -8.16
N ARG A 312 -7.83 16.17 -8.31
CA ARG A 312 -6.64 15.62 -8.96
C ARG A 312 -6.11 14.41 -8.19
N LEU A 313 -6.00 14.52 -6.87
CA LEU A 313 -5.52 13.43 -6.03
C LEU A 313 -6.42 12.19 -6.15
N TRP A 314 -7.74 12.35 -6.02
CA TRP A 314 -8.68 11.23 -6.08
C TRP A 314 -8.71 10.59 -7.47
N ARG A 315 -8.62 11.41 -8.54
CA ARG A 315 -8.52 10.91 -9.92
C ARG A 315 -7.20 10.18 -10.17
N ASP A 316 -6.08 10.68 -9.67
CA ASP A 316 -4.77 10.02 -9.79
C ASP A 316 -4.75 8.66 -9.08
N LEU A 317 -5.39 8.56 -7.91
CA LEU A 317 -5.55 7.29 -7.19
C LEU A 317 -6.47 6.33 -7.93
N GLY A 318 -7.61 6.79 -8.44
CA GLY A 318 -8.50 5.97 -9.26
C GLY A 318 -7.84 5.48 -10.56
N ARG A 319 -6.99 6.30 -11.20
CA ARG A 319 -6.14 5.89 -12.33
C ARG A 319 -5.16 4.79 -11.91
N CYS A 320 -4.51 4.92 -10.75
CA CYS A 320 -3.64 3.87 -10.21
C CYS A 320 -4.39 2.55 -10.00
N VAL A 321 -5.61 2.59 -9.46
CA VAL A 321 -6.49 1.41 -9.34
C VAL A 321 -6.76 0.80 -10.71
N ALA A 322 -7.21 1.59 -11.68
CA ALA A 322 -7.52 1.08 -13.03
C ALA A 322 -6.32 0.38 -13.69
N ARG A 323 -5.09 0.89 -13.53
CA ARG A 323 -3.88 0.28 -14.10
C ARG A 323 -3.57 -1.12 -13.57
N THR A 324 -4.14 -1.51 -12.43
CA THR A 324 -3.94 -2.86 -11.87
C THR A 324 -4.87 -3.91 -12.47
N GLY A 325 -5.82 -3.50 -13.32
CA GLY A 325 -6.85 -4.39 -13.87
C GLY A 325 -8.13 -4.45 -13.04
N LEU A 326 -8.18 -3.82 -11.87
CA LEU A 326 -9.43 -3.62 -11.13
C LEU A 326 -10.40 -2.77 -11.95
N ARG A 327 -11.68 -3.18 -11.91
CA ARG A 327 -12.76 -2.50 -12.62
C ARG A 327 -13.82 -1.89 -11.72
N LYS A 328 -13.72 -2.11 -10.40
CA LYS A 328 -14.74 -1.73 -9.42
C LYS A 328 -14.09 -0.91 -8.31
N LEU A 329 -14.61 0.30 -8.08
CA LEU A 329 -14.09 1.24 -7.10
C LEU A 329 -15.23 1.85 -6.28
N ILE A 330 -15.12 1.79 -4.96
CA ILE A 330 -16.00 2.49 -4.03
C ILE A 330 -15.24 3.70 -3.47
N LEU A 331 -15.81 4.88 -3.65
CA LEU A 331 -15.42 6.09 -2.92
C LEU A 331 -16.17 6.07 -1.58
N TYR A 332 -15.50 5.65 -0.50
CA TYR A 332 -16.12 5.53 0.82
C TYR A 332 -15.92 6.82 1.61
N ASN A 333 -16.94 7.65 1.62
CA ASN A 333 -16.93 9.00 2.14
C ASN A 333 -17.51 9.09 3.56
N SER A 334 -16.88 9.89 4.41
CA SER A 334 -17.35 10.18 5.76
C SER A 334 -17.54 11.65 6.08
N HIS A 335 -17.40 12.54 5.09
CA HIS A 335 -17.48 13.99 5.26
C HIS A 335 -18.50 14.60 4.28
N GLY A 336 -19.38 15.48 4.76
CA GLY A 336 -20.46 16.06 3.95
C GLY A 336 -19.97 16.85 2.72
N GLY A 337 -18.96 17.71 2.88
CA GLY A 337 -18.43 18.58 1.82
C GLY A 337 -17.81 17.85 0.64
N ASN A 338 -17.27 16.65 0.89
CA ASN A 338 -16.68 15.80 -0.14
C ASN A 338 -17.72 15.25 -1.15
N GLN A 339 -19.01 15.16 -0.78
CA GLN A 339 -20.00 14.37 -1.54
C GLN A 339 -20.12 14.81 -3.00
N ALA A 340 -20.35 16.11 -3.25
CA ALA A 340 -20.54 16.63 -4.60
C ALA A 340 -19.28 16.45 -5.46
N LEU A 341 -18.10 16.63 -4.86
CA LEU A 341 -16.83 16.40 -5.54
C LEU A 341 -16.62 14.93 -5.87
N ALA A 342 -16.95 14.03 -4.94
CA ALA A 342 -16.82 12.58 -5.13
C ALA A 342 -17.75 12.09 -6.25
N GLU A 343 -18.96 12.64 -6.39
CA GLU A 343 -19.86 12.35 -7.52
C GLU A 343 -19.26 12.79 -8.87
N VAL A 344 -18.58 13.94 -8.90
CA VAL A 344 -17.88 14.41 -10.11
C VAL A 344 -16.70 13.49 -10.43
N VAL A 345 -15.87 13.17 -9.44
CA VAL A 345 -14.70 12.29 -9.60
C VAL A 345 -15.11 10.89 -10.03
N ALA A 346 -16.15 10.31 -9.44
CA ALA A 346 -16.67 9.00 -9.82
C ALA A 346 -17.04 8.94 -11.32
N ARG A 347 -17.72 9.98 -11.80
CA ARG A 347 -18.09 10.09 -13.23
C ARG A 347 -16.88 10.30 -14.13
N GLN A 348 -15.88 11.08 -13.71
CA GLN A 348 -14.64 11.25 -14.48
C GLN A 348 -13.86 9.93 -14.58
N LEU A 349 -13.72 9.19 -13.47
CA LEU A 349 -13.06 7.88 -13.46
C LEU A 349 -13.79 6.87 -14.35
N ARG A 350 -15.12 6.93 -14.39
CA ARG A 350 -15.93 6.15 -15.34
C ARG A 350 -15.62 6.53 -16.79
N LEU A 351 -15.60 7.82 -17.12
CA LEU A 351 -15.32 8.30 -18.49
C LEU A 351 -13.90 7.98 -18.97
N GLU A 352 -12.92 8.06 -18.06
CA GLU A 352 -11.49 7.94 -18.39
C GLU A 352 -10.99 6.49 -18.34
N HIS A 353 -11.60 5.64 -17.51
CA HIS A 353 -11.06 4.31 -17.18
C HIS A 353 -12.11 3.19 -17.19
N ASP A 354 -13.36 3.48 -17.58
CA ASP A 354 -14.46 2.52 -17.60
C ASP A 354 -14.72 1.80 -16.27
N LEU A 355 -14.28 2.38 -15.15
CA LEU A 355 -14.51 1.86 -13.80
C LEU A 355 -16.01 1.92 -13.44
N LEU A 356 -16.53 0.84 -12.84
CA LEU A 356 -17.73 0.90 -12.02
C LEU A 356 -17.36 1.64 -10.72
N CYS A 357 -17.65 2.94 -10.69
CA CYS A 357 -17.31 3.81 -9.57
C CYS A 357 -18.56 4.19 -8.77
N VAL A 358 -18.61 3.80 -7.50
CA VAL A 358 -19.75 3.98 -6.59
C VAL A 358 -19.36 4.91 -5.45
N LEU A 359 -20.20 5.89 -5.13
CA LEU A 359 -20.04 6.72 -3.94
C LEU A 359 -20.88 6.16 -2.79
N ALA A 360 -20.26 5.94 -1.64
CA ALA A 360 -20.93 5.50 -0.42
C ALA A 360 -20.66 6.50 0.71
N CYS A 361 -21.70 7.04 1.34
CA CYS A 361 -21.59 7.95 2.47
C CYS A 361 -21.92 7.20 3.78
N ASN A 362 -21.01 7.19 4.74
CA ASN A 362 -21.08 6.37 5.96
C ASN A 362 -22.29 6.63 6.87
N LEU A 363 -22.86 7.84 6.87
CA LEU A 363 -23.96 8.26 7.74
C LEU A 363 -25.24 8.65 6.99
N ASN A 364 -25.34 8.32 5.70
CA ASN A 364 -26.55 8.59 4.90
C ASN A 364 -27.55 7.42 5.01
N PHE A 365 -28.25 7.34 6.13
CA PHE A 365 -29.21 6.27 6.41
C PHE A 365 -30.64 6.61 5.98
N SER A 366 -31.46 5.58 5.78
CA SER A 366 -32.92 5.75 5.70
C SER A 366 -33.47 6.18 7.07
N ALA A 367 -34.46 7.07 7.06
CA ALA A 367 -35.15 7.50 8.29
C ALA A 367 -35.99 6.39 8.92
N ASP A 368 -36.26 5.31 8.19
CA ASP A 368 -37.03 4.15 8.66
C ASP A 368 -36.19 3.14 9.45
N GLU A 369 -34.86 3.29 9.48
CA GLU A 369 -33.95 2.40 10.21
C GLU A 369 -34.10 2.57 11.73
N GLU A 370 -34.22 1.46 12.47
CA GLU A 370 -34.41 1.49 13.93
C GLU A 370 -33.30 2.26 14.66
N ALA A 371 -32.04 2.10 14.21
CA ALA A 371 -30.89 2.80 14.78
C ALA A 371 -30.93 4.33 14.55
N VAL A 372 -31.76 4.80 13.62
CA VAL A 372 -31.93 6.22 13.27
C VAL A 372 -33.16 6.81 13.95
N GLN A 373 -34.22 6.01 14.14
CA GLN A 373 -35.48 6.44 14.77
C GLN A 373 -35.33 6.87 16.24
N VAL A 374 -34.22 6.50 16.90
CA VAL A 374 -33.90 6.97 18.26
C VAL A 374 -33.59 8.47 18.31
N PHE A 375 -33.23 9.09 17.18
CA PHE A 375 -32.92 10.51 17.09
C PHE A 375 -34.17 11.34 16.79
N PRO A 376 -34.31 12.55 17.36
CA PRO A 376 -35.41 13.45 17.04
C PRO A 376 -35.47 13.77 15.54
N GLN A 377 -36.67 13.87 14.97
CA GLN A 377 -36.85 14.20 13.54
C GLN A 377 -36.19 15.53 13.14
N GLU A 378 -36.16 16.51 14.06
CA GLU A 378 -35.48 17.78 13.83
C GLU A 378 -33.96 17.60 13.69
N GLU A 379 -33.36 16.71 14.47
CA GLU A 379 -31.93 16.36 14.36
C GLU A 379 -31.64 15.69 13.01
N LEU A 380 -32.45 14.72 12.60
CA LEU A 380 -32.28 14.05 11.31
C LEU A 380 -32.44 15.00 10.12
N MET A 381 -33.26 16.04 10.27
CA MET A 381 -33.55 17.00 9.22
C MET A 381 -32.54 18.16 9.16
N TYR A 382 -32.01 18.59 10.31
CA TYR A 382 -31.23 19.83 10.43
C TYR A 382 -29.90 19.69 11.15
N GLY A 383 -29.67 18.59 11.87
CA GLY A 383 -28.41 18.24 12.54
C GLY A 383 -27.47 17.55 11.56
N ILE A 384 -26.65 18.35 10.88
CA ILE A 384 -25.82 17.87 9.77
C ILE A 384 -24.32 17.83 10.10
N HIS A 385 -23.89 18.35 11.26
CA HIS A 385 -22.47 18.49 11.58
C HIS A 385 -22.20 18.61 13.08
N GLY A 386 -21.38 17.73 13.67
CA GLY A 386 -21.07 17.63 15.10
C GLY A 386 -22.29 17.42 16.02
N GLY A 387 -23.42 17.00 15.43
CA GLY A 387 -24.69 16.79 16.11
C GLY A 387 -24.75 15.48 16.91
N ALA A 388 -25.96 15.03 17.22
CA ALA A 388 -26.21 13.85 18.04
C ALA A 388 -25.64 12.57 17.40
N LEU A 389 -25.75 12.41 16.08
CA LEU A 389 -25.30 11.20 15.37
C LEU A 389 -23.78 11.02 15.47
N GLU A 390 -23.02 12.03 15.07
CA GLU A 390 -21.55 12.00 15.07
C GLU A 390 -20.99 11.95 16.49
N THR A 391 -21.58 12.72 17.41
CA THR A 391 -21.18 12.68 18.82
C THR A 391 -21.46 11.31 19.43
N SER A 392 -22.61 10.69 19.13
CA SER A 392 -22.93 9.33 19.59
C SER A 392 -21.92 8.31 19.07
N LEU A 393 -21.59 8.38 17.78
CA LEU A 393 -20.62 7.49 17.17
C LEU A 393 -19.22 7.67 17.79
N MET A 394 -18.80 8.91 18.06
CA MET A 394 -17.54 9.17 18.77
C MET A 394 -17.54 8.68 20.22
N LEU A 395 -18.65 8.80 20.95
CA LEU A 395 -18.78 8.20 22.29
C LEU A 395 -18.60 6.69 22.28
N HIS A 396 -19.03 6.02 21.20
CA HIS A 396 -18.81 4.58 21.03
C HIS A 396 -17.35 4.26 20.62
N LEU A 397 -16.78 5.03 19.68
CA LEU A 397 -15.51 4.70 19.06
C LEU A 397 -14.28 5.18 19.85
N LYS A 398 -14.35 6.39 20.40
CA LYS A 398 -13.25 7.14 21.02
C LYS A 398 -13.78 8.00 22.18
N PRO A 399 -14.38 7.41 23.24
CA PRO A 399 -14.99 8.16 24.33
C PRO A 399 -14.03 9.15 25.01
N ASP A 400 -12.74 8.79 25.11
CA ASP A 400 -11.70 9.63 25.74
C ASP A 400 -11.44 10.95 25.01
N LEU A 401 -11.92 11.10 23.77
CA LEU A 401 -11.77 12.32 22.98
C LEU A 401 -13.04 13.20 22.98
N VAL A 402 -14.10 12.78 23.67
CA VAL A 402 -15.38 13.50 23.71
C VAL A 402 -15.51 14.26 25.03
N ASP A 403 -15.66 15.58 24.97
CA ASP A 403 -15.96 16.40 26.13
C ASP A 403 -17.47 16.71 26.20
N LEU A 404 -18.21 15.82 26.85
CA LEU A 404 -19.65 16.00 27.06
C LEU A 404 -20.01 17.24 27.89
N SER A 405 -19.08 17.80 28.68
CA SER A 405 -19.34 19.04 29.42
C SER A 405 -19.44 20.25 28.49
N ALA A 406 -18.82 20.17 27.30
CA ALA A 406 -18.89 21.16 26.25
C ALA A 406 -20.02 20.92 25.23
N ALA A 407 -20.70 19.77 25.29
CA ALA A 407 -21.78 19.41 24.38
C ALA A 407 -23.02 20.29 24.60
N LYS A 408 -23.57 20.84 23.50
CA LYS A 408 -24.70 21.78 23.52
C LYS A 408 -25.68 21.47 22.41
N ASP A 409 -26.83 22.13 22.46
CA ASP A 409 -27.73 22.24 21.32
C ASP A 409 -27.25 23.37 20.40
N PHE A 410 -26.62 23.00 19.28
CA PHE A 410 -26.16 23.92 18.25
C PHE A 410 -27.23 24.06 17.16
N ALA A 411 -28.36 24.66 17.54
CA ALA A 411 -29.52 24.77 16.66
C ALA A 411 -29.19 25.37 15.28
N SER A 412 -29.74 24.74 14.24
CA SER A 412 -29.58 25.16 12.86
C SER A 412 -30.40 26.42 12.54
N ARG A 413 -29.75 27.43 11.95
CA ARG A 413 -30.46 28.60 11.40
C ARG A 413 -31.47 28.20 10.32
N ALA A 414 -31.23 27.12 9.59
CA ALA A 414 -32.16 26.60 8.59
C ALA A 414 -33.52 26.21 9.20
N ALA A 415 -33.51 25.61 10.40
CA ALA A 415 -34.73 25.29 11.15
C ALA A 415 -35.53 26.54 11.58
N ARG A 416 -34.88 27.71 11.64
CA ARG A 416 -35.48 28.98 12.08
C ARG A 416 -35.78 29.95 10.93
N MET A 417 -35.56 29.55 9.68
CA MET A 417 -35.85 30.41 8.52
C MET A 417 -37.35 30.72 8.41
N PRO A 418 -37.74 31.96 8.04
CA PRO A 418 -39.14 32.33 7.87
C PRO A 418 -39.83 31.39 6.87
N PRO A 419 -41.10 30.99 7.08
CA PRO A 419 -41.80 30.05 6.19
C PRO A 419 -41.77 30.45 4.71
N ALA A 420 -41.84 31.75 4.39
CA ALA A 420 -41.75 32.23 3.00
C ALA A 420 -40.40 31.89 2.35
N THR A 421 -39.30 32.00 3.09
CA THR A 421 -37.94 31.67 2.64
C THR A 421 -37.66 30.17 2.75
N ARG A 422 -38.04 29.56 3.89
CA ARG A 422 -37.95 28.11 4.10
C ARG A 422 -38.69 27.37 3.00
N ASN A 423 -39.89 27.81 2.59
CA ASN A 423 -40.71 27.18 1.54
C ASN A 423 -40.12 27.30 0.12
N GLN A 424 -39.34 28.34 -0.15
CA GLN A 424 -38.72 28.57 -1.46
C GLN A 424 -37.29 28.00 -1.54
N LEU A 425 -36.60 27.86 -0.41
CA LEU A 425 -35.26 27.27 -0.26
C LEU A 425 -35.28 25.89 0.45
N ARG A 426 -36.43 25.17 0.51
CA ARG A 426 -36.73 24.00 1.40
C ARG A 426 -35.72 22.85 1.45
N MET A 427 -34.66 22.88 0.67
CA MET A 427 -33.94 21.69 0.27
C MET A 427 -32.57 21.51 0.91
N HIS A 428 -32.29 22.23 2.01
CA HIS A 428 -31.06 22.02 2.79
C HIS A 428 -31.06 20.72 3.61
N ALA A 429 -32.19 20.02 3.74
CA ALA A 429 -32.23 18.72 4.39
C ALA A 429 -31.67 17.61 3.45
N PRO A 430 -31.05 16.56 4.00
CA PRO A 430 -30.74 15.35 3.24
C PRO A 430 -31.98 14.85 2.47
N GLY A 431 -31.84 14.48 1.19
CA GLY A 431 -32.93 13.94 0.36
C GLY A 431 -33.74 14.94 -0.49
N PHE A 432 -33.45 16.25 -0.46
CA PHE A 432 -34.12 17.24 -1.34
C PHE A 432 -33.22 17.73 -2.49
N SER A 433 -33.81 18.05 -3.64
CA SER A 433 -33.13 18.33 -4.92
C SER A 433 -32.44 19.70 -5.06
N THR A 434 -32.47 20.58 -4.06
CA THR A 434 -31.82 21.91 -4.12
C THR A 434 -30.79 22.03 -3.01
N LYS A 435 -29.55 22.24 -3.40
CA LYS A 435 -28.43 22.42 -2.49
C LYS A 435 -27.95 23.87 -2.61
N CYS A 436 -27.81 24.57 -1.49
CA CYS A 436 -27.06 25.83 -1.50
C CYS A 436 -25.62 25.54 -1.07
N GLY A 437 -24.67 26.35 -1.55
CA GLY A 437 -23.30 26.34 -1.06
C GLY A 437 -23.22 26.92 0.35
N TRP A 438 -23.65 26.13 1.32
CA TRP A 438 -23.67 26.50 2.73
C TRP A 438 -22.25 26.54 3.27
N LEU A 439 -22.00 27.47 4.21
CA LEU A 439 -20.82 27.43 5.07
C LEU A 439 -21.31 27.13 6.48
N SER A 440 -20.55 26.35 7.26
CA SER A 440 -21.00 25.91 8.60
C SER A 440 -21.41 27.08 9.51
N HIS A 441 -20.69 28.21 9.42
CA HIS A 441 -21.00 29.44 10.15
C HIS A 441 -22.31 30.14 9.72
N ASP A 442 -22.81 29.90 8.51
CA ASP A 442 -24.11 30.41 8.06
C ASP A 442 -25.26 29.72 8.80
N LEU A 443 -25.06 28.45 9.16
CA LEU A 443 -26.02 27.59 9.85
C LEU A 443 -25.93 27.73 11.36
N ASN A 444 -24.71 27.87 11.92
CA ASN A 444 -24.51 28.16 13.34
C ASN A 444 -23.16 28.84 13.58
N ALA A 445 -23.13 29.87 14.43
CA ALA A 445 -21.90 30.63 14.72
C ALA A 445 -20.75 29.80 15.31
N SER A 446 -21.04 28.62 15.88
CA SER A 446 -20.03 27.71 16.46
C SER A 446 -19.43 26.74 15.44
N GLY A 447 -19.94 26.72 14.20
CA GLY A 447 -19.51 25.78 13.16
C GLY A 447 -20.11 24.38 13.29
N VAL A 448 -20.84 24.10 14.37
CA VAL A 448 -21.58 22.86 14.64
C VAL A 448 -23.06 23.06 14.42
N VAL A 449 -23.75 22.07 13.87
CA VAL A 449 -25.17 22.11 13.55
C VAL A 449 -25.82 20.81 13.99
N GLY A 450 -26.56 20.85 15.11
CA GLY A 450 -27.26 19.71 15.70
C GLY A 450 -27.21 19.71 17.22
N ASN A 451 -27.97 18.81 17.86
CA ASN A 451 -28.06 18.71 19.31
C ASN A 451 -27.17 17.61 19.88
N ALA A 452 -25.91 17.96 20.15
CA ALA A 452 -24.93 17.04 20.72
C ALA A 452 -25.27 16.55 22.14
N ARG A 453 -26.22 17.18 22.84
CA ARG A 453 -26.65 16.75 24.19
C ARG A 453 -27.46 15.46 24.19
N GLU A 454 -28.09 15.13 23.06
CA GLU A 454 -28.87 13.89 22.89
C GLU A 454 -27.97 12.70 22.50
N ALA A 455 -26.66 12.90 22.46
CA ALA A 455 -25.72 11.86 22.10
C ALA A 455 -25.60 10.79 23.19
N ALA A 456 -25.58 9.53 22.77
CA ALA A 456 -25.39 8.40 23.67
C ALA A 456 -24.52 7.32 23.04
N ALA A 457 -23.66 6.68 23.83
CA ALA A 457 -22.77 5.62 23.34
C ALA A 457 -23.54 4.42 22.76
N ASP A 458 -24.71 4.09 23.30
CA ASP A 458 -25.57 3.02 22.79
C ASP A 458 -26.15 3.35 21.41
N HIS A 459 -26.54 4.61 21.17
CA HIS A 459 -26.95 5.07 19.84
C HIS A 459 -25.77 5.00 18.87
N GLY A 460 -24.57 5.37 19.31
CA GLY A 460 -23.34 5.28 18.53
C GLY A 460 -22.99 3.85 18.11
N ARG A 461 -23.16 2.88 19.01
CA ARG A 461 -22.99 1.46 18.70
C ARG A 461 -23.98 1.01 17.63
N ALA A 462 -25.26 1.35 17.79
CA ALA A 462 -26.31 0.98 16.84
C ALA A 462 -26.05 1.57 15.44
N LEU A 463 -25.67 2.85 15.37
CA LEU A 463 -25.26 3.49 14.11
C LEU A 463 -24.02 2.83 13.49
N ALA A 464 -23.03 2.47 14.30
CA ALA A 464 -21.84 1.77 13.80
C ALA A 464 -22.19 0.41 13.21
N ASP A 465 -23.02 -0.37 13.90
CA ASP A 465 -23.44 -1.70 13.45
C ASP A 465 -24.22 -1.63 12.13
N LEU A 466 -25.11 -0.64 12.00
CA LEU A 466 -25.86 -0.35 10.76
C LEU A 466 -24.94 0.09 9.62
N ALA A 467 -24.05 1.08 9.84
CA ALA A 467 -23.11 1.54 8.82
C ALA A 467 -22.21 0.41 8.31
N VAL A 468 -21.75 -0.45 9.22
CA VAL A 468 -20.91 -1.59 8.87
C VAL A 468 -21.71 -2.63 8.09
N ALA A 469 -22.97 -2.89 8.45
CA ALA A 469 -23.85 -3.80 7.72
C ALA A 469 -24.08 -3.30 6.28
N ASN A 470 -24.45 -2.02 6.12
CA ASN A 470 -24.70 -1.41 4.81
C ASN A 470 -23.44 -1.40 3.93
N LEU A 471 -22.26 -1.16 4.51
CA LEU A 471 -21.01 -1.21 3.73
C LEU A 471 -20.64 -2.64 3.31
N VAL A 472 -20.87 -3.65 4.17
CA VAL A 472 -20.66 -5.06 3.82
C VAL A 472 -21.60 -5.48 2.70
N GLU A 473 -22.87 -5.11 2.77
CA GLU A 473 -23.87 -5.35 1.73
C GLU A 473 -23.45 -4.69 0.41
N LEU A 474 -23.13 -3.39 0.44
CA LEU A 474 -22.70 -2.68 -0.76
C LEU A 474 -21.45 -3.28 -1.41
N VAL A 475 -20.41 -3.61 -0.62
CA VAL A 475 -19.20 -4.24 -1.17
C VAL A 475 -19.52 -5.60 -1.79
N THR A 476 -20.48 -6.33 -1.21
CA THR A 476 -20.95 -7.61 -1.76
C THR A 476 -21.68 -7.41 -3.08
N GLU A 477 -22.63 -6.48 -3.13
CA GLU A 477 -23.36 -6.13 -4.36
C GLU A 477 -22.41 -5.67 -5.47
N VAL A 478 -21.45 -4.80 -5.15
CA VAL A 478 -20.45 -4.33 -6.12
C VAL A 478 -19.57 -5.48 -6.59
N HIS A 479 -19.13 -6.35 -5.69
CA HIS A 479 -18.35 -7.54 -6.05
C HIS A 479 -19.12 -8.47 -7.00
N GLU A 480 -20.40 -8.71 -6.73
CA GLU A 480 -21.26 -9.58 -7.54
C GLU A 480 -21.72 -8.95 -8.85
N ALA A 481 -21.77 -7.61 -8.91
CA ALA A 481 -22.20 -6.88 -10.09
C ALA A 481 -21.25 -7.14 -11.26
N ARG A 482 -21.80 -7.64 -12.36
CA ARG A 482 -21.09 -7.64 -13.64
C ARG A 482 -21.02 -6.22 -14.15
N VAL A 483 -19.81 -5.77 -14.43
CA VAL A 483 -19.58 -4.38 -14.84
C VAL A 483 -20.35 -4.07 -16.13
N GLU A 484 -20.43 -5.00 -17.07
CA GLU A 484 -21.14 -4.85 -18.34
C GLU A 484 -22.65 -4.65 -18.17
N ASP A 485 -23.25 -5.25 -17.14
CA ASP A 485 -24.69 -5.14 -16.90
C ASP A 485 -25.06 -3.74 -16.39
N VAL A 486 -24.16 -3.11 -15.63
CA VAL A 486 -24.36 -1.76 -15.08
C VAL A 486 -23.97 -0.69 -16.09
N LEU A 487 -22.90 -0.96 -16.85
CA LEU A 487 -22.23 0.02 -17.68
C LEU A 487 -22.63 -0.06 -19.17
N GLY A 488 -23.31 -1.15 -19.56
CA GLY A 488 -23.64 -1.50 -20.93
C GLY A 488 -22.47 -2.16 -21.67
N ASN A 489 -22.77 -2.99 -22.67
CA ASN A 489 -21.78 -3.39 -23.68
C ASN A 489 -21.34 -2.14 -24.45
N GLU A 490 -20.11 -2.13 -24.97
CA GLU A 490 -19.62 -1.06 -25.85
C GLU A 490 -20.67 -0.73 -26.92
N VAL A 491 -21.40 0.36 -26.71
CA VAL A 491 -22.13 0.98 -27.80
C VAL A 491 -21.05 1.46 -28.73
N GLU A 492 -21.02 0.96 -29.98
CA GLU A 492 -20.28 1.60 -31.07
C GLU A 492 -20.71 3.06 -31.10
N SER A 493 -19.98 3.90 -30.37
CA SER A 493 -20.27 5.32 -30.30
C SER A 493 -19.81 5.88 -31.64
N PRO A 494 -20.72 6.46 -32.46
CA PRO A 494 -20.37 7.01 -33.77
C PRO A 494 -19.39 8.21 -33.69
N HIS A 495 -18.93 8.56 -32.48
CA HIS A 495 -18.09 9.71 -32.19
C HIS A 495 -16.81 9.40 -31.39
N ARG A 496 -16.45 8.12 -31.14
CA ARG A 496 -15.11 7.80 -30.62
C ARG A 496 -14.08 7.98 -31.75
N GLY A 497 -13.57 9.20 -31.88
CA GLY A 497 -12.36 9.46 -32.66
C GLY A 497 -11.17 8.64 -32.11
N PRO A 498 -10.13 8.42 -32.92
CA PRO A 498 -8.99 7.61 -32.50
C PRO A 498 -8.35 8.18 -31.22
N PRO A 499 -7.81 7.31 -30.34
CA PRO A 499 -7.17 7.75 -29.10
C PRO A 499 -6.06 8.76 -29.42
N VAL A 500 -6.08 9.89 -28.72
CA VAL A 500 -5.06 10.93 -28.83
C VAL A 500 -3.78 10.37 -28.22
N ASP A 501 -2.76 10.22 -29.07
CA ASP A 501 -1.44 9.72 -28.67
C ASP A 501 -0.81 10.69 -27.67
N ALA A 502 -0.54 10.21 -26.46
CA ALA A 502 0.06 11.01 -25.39
C ALA A 502 1.59 11.07 -25.58
N SER A 503 2.02 11.80 -26.60
CA SER A 503 3.40 12.24 -26.75
C SER A 503 3.42 13.69 -27.24
N SER A 504 3.29 14.63 -26.31
CA SER A 504 3.68 16.03 -26.47
C SER A 504 3.92 16.67 -25.11
#